data_AF-A0A416C1F2-F1
#
_entry.id   AF-A0A416C1F2-F1
#
_cell.length_a   1.000
_cell.length_b   1.000
_cell.length_c   1.000
_cell.angle_alpha   90.00
_cell.angle_beta   90.00
_cell.angle_gamma   90.00
#
_symmetry.space_group_name_H-M   'P 1'
#
loop_
_entity.id
_entity.type
_entity.pdbx_description
1 polymer ?
#
loop_
_entity_poly.entity_id
_entity_poly.type
_entity_poly.pdbx_seq_one_letter_code
_entity_poly.pdbx_strand_id
1 'polypeptide(L)' 'MKLLTKSQEIKGFCMQARFVISDGTEENKAIEYVTDFIVFENDGTYKIIDTKGIKTDVFKLKMKLFKEKYPRLYVTVI' A
#
# COMPACT_ATOMS: atom_id res chain seq x y z
N MET A 1 -14.85 -14.02 -3.31
CA MET A 1 -13.54 -13.46 -3.72
C MET A 1 -12.51 -14.57 -3.89
N LYS A 2 -12.57 -15.34 -4.99
CA LYS A 2 -11.75 -16.55 -5.26
C LYS A 2 -11.37 -16.67 -6.75
N LEU A 3 -11.33 -15.55 -7.47
CA LEU A 3 -11.19 -15.57 -8.93
C LEU A 3 -9.73 -15.49 -9.39
N LEU A 4 -8.86 -14.75 -8.70
CA LEU A 4 -7.46 -14.57 -9.11
C LEU A 4 -6.54 -15.75 -8.76
N THR A 5 -6.83 -16.48 -7.67
CA THR A 5 -6.00 -17.62 -7.24
C THR A 5 -6.17 -18.85 -8.14
N LYS A 6 -7.16 -18.87 -9.03
CA LYS A 6 -7.43 -20.01 -9.94
C LYS A 6 -6.59 -20.02 -11.22
N SER A 7 -6.02 -18.89 -11.63
CA SER A 7 -5.20 -18.81 -12.87
C SER A 7 -3.69 -18.95 -12.63
N GLN A 8 -3.22 -19.21 -11.40
CA GLN A 8 -1.79 -19.23 -11.02
C GLN A 8 -1.00 -17.93 -11.32
N GLU A 9 -1.64 -16.85 -11.78
CA GLU A 9 -0.93 -15.63 -12.18
C GLU A 9 -0.28 -14.90 -10.99
N ILE A 10 -0.87 -15.00 -9.79
CA ILE A 10 -0.36 -14.37 -8.57
C ILE A 10 -0.21 -15.38 -7.44
N LYS A 11 0.80 -15.18 -6.59
CA LYS A 11 1.04 -16.01 -5.40
C LYS A 11 -0.03 -15.76 -4.33
N GLY A 12 -0.54 -14.54 -4.25
CA GLY A 12 -1.59 -14.15 -3.33
C GLY A 12 -1.80 -12.64 -3.29
N PHE A 13 -2.72 -12.20 -2.43
CA PHE A 13 -2.90 -10.78 -2.16
C PHE A 13 -3.30 -10.53 -0.71
N CYS A 14 -3.00 -9.33 -0.22
CA CYS A 14 -3.45 -8.80 1.07
C CYS A 14 -4.33 -7.58 0.79
N MET A 15 -5.37 -7.40 1.61
CA MET A 15 -6.25 -6.23 1.54
C MET A 15 -5.96 -5.28 2.70
N GLN A 16 -6.19 -3.98 2.50
CA GLN A 16 -6.11 -2.97 3.56
C GLN A 16 -4.78 -2.99 4.33
N ALA A 17 -3.67 -3.18 3.61
CA ALA A 17 -2.36 -3.21 4.23
C ALA A 17 -1.99 -1.84 4.81
N ARG A 18 -1.42 -1.84 6.00
CA ARG A 18 -1.12 -0.62 6.78
C ARG A 18 0.38 -0.44 6.87
N PHE A 19 0.85 0.74 6.51
CA PHE A 19 2.26 1.13 6.56
C PHE A 19 2.43 2.31 7.50
N VAL A 20 3.29 2.18 8.51
CA VAL A 20 3.59 3.28 9.43
C VAL A 20 4.53 4.27 8.74
N ILE A 21 4.02 5.41 8.30
CA ILE A 21 4.78 6.43 7.57
C ILE A 21 5.38 7.50 8.47
N SER A 22 4.84 7.67 9.67
CA SER A 22 5.43 8.47 10.74
C SER A 22 5.26 7.71 12.03
N ASP A 23 6.36 7.51 12.75
CA ASP A 23 6.32 6.84 14.04
C ASP A 23 5.58 7.71 15.06
N GLY A 24 4.85 7.07 15.95
CA GLY A 24 4.20 7.75 17.07
C GLY A 24 5.23 8.11 18.13
N THR A 25 4.93 9.15 18.90
CA THR A 25 5.65 9.49 20.14
C THR A 25 4.70 9.27 21.32
N GLU A 26 5.17 9.42 22.55
CA GLU A 26 4.29 9.35 23.74
C GLU A 26 3.14 10.37 23.66
N GLU A 27 3.35 11.48 22.96
CA GLU A 27 2.37 12.57 22.83
C GLU A 27 1.53 12.49 21.54
N ASN A 28 2.06 11.87 20.48
CA ASN A 28 1.43 11.87 19.15
C ASN A 28 1.22 10.46 18.59
N LYS A 29 0.02 10.22 18.04
CA LYS A 29 -0.28 8.94 17.38
C LYS A 29 0.52 8.75 16.09
N ALA A 30 0.94 7.52 15.85
CA ALA A 30 1.57 7.12 14.59
C ALA A 30 0.64 7.42 13.41
N ILE A 31 1.23 7.82 12.29
CA ILE A 31 0.50 8.05 11.05
C ILE A 31 0.70 6.84 10.14
N GLU A 32 -0.42 6.27 9.72
CA GLU A 32 -0.45 5.15 8.80
C GLU A 32 -0.92 5.56 7.40
N TYR A 33 -0.32 4.94 6.40
CA TYR A 33 -0.78 4.88 5.03
C TYR A 33 -1.43 3.51 4.80
N VAL A 34 -2.72 3.50 4.47
CA VAL A 34 -3.50 2.27 4.29
C VAL A 34 -3.85 2.12 2.82
N THR A 35 -3.45 1.01 2.23
CA THR A 35 -3.60 0.70 0.79
C THR A 35 -4.66 -0.35 0.59
N ASP A 36 -5.40 -0.30 -0.52
CA ASP A 36 -6.50 -1.24 -0.75
C ASP A 36 -6.00 -2.67 -0.97
N PHE A 37 -4.93 -2.85 -1.76
CA PHE A 37 -4.38 -4.17 -2.06
C PHE A 37 -2.84 -4.20 -2.09
N ILE A 38 -2.27 -5.33 -1.68
CA ILE A 38 -0.92 -5.75 -2.02
C ILE A 38 -1.04 -7.07 -2.76
N VAL A 39 -0.54 -7.12 -3.99
CA VAL A 39 -0.49 -8.34 -4.81
C VAL A 39 0.92 -8.89 -4.74
N PHE A 40 1.06 -10.16 -4.39
CA PHE A 40 2.33 -10.89 -4.38
C PHE A 40 2.43 -11.72 -5.65
N GLU A 41 3.48 -11.47 -6.42
CA GLU A 41 3.78 -12.19 -7.66
C GLU A 41 4.54 -13.49 -7.35
N ASN A 42 4.56 -14.43 -8.29
CA ASN A 42 5.23 -15.71 -8.10
C ASN A 42 6.77 -15.61 -8.10
N ASP A 43 7.32 -14.57 -8.73
CA ASP A 43 8.76 -14.27 -8.77
C ASP A 43 9.30 -13.67 -7.46
N GLY A 44 8.44 -13.48 -6.46
CA GLY A 44 8.79 -12.89 -5.17
C GLY A 44 8.68 -11.37 -5.13
N THR A 45 8.31 -10.72 -6.24
CA THR A 45 7.97 -9.30 -6.25
C THR A 45 6.56 -9.05 -5.73
N TYR A 46 6.23 -7.79 -5.49
CA TYR A 46 4.90 -7.38 -5.07
C TYR A 46 4.53 -6.03 -5.66
N LYS A 47 3.23 -5.80 -5.78
CA LYS A 47 2.63 -4.56 -6.25
C LYS A 47 1.66 -4.04 -5.21
N ILE A 48 1.84 -2.78 -4.82
CA ILE A 48 0.93 -2.10 -3.90
C ILE A 48 -0.06 -1.30 -4.75
N ILE A 49 -1.35 -1.56 -4.59
CA ILE A 49 -2.42 -0.96 -5.39
C ILE A 49 -3.34 -0.18 -4.47
N ASP A 50 -3.62 1.07 -4.86
CA ASP A 50 -4.46 2.02 -4.14
C ASP A 50 -5.51 2.57 -5.12
N THR A 51 -6.78 2.24 -4.90
CA THR A 51 -7.89 2.63 -5.77
C THR A 51 -8.50 3.94 -5.25
N LYS A 52 -8.14 5.07 -5.87
CA LYS A 52 -8.61 6.40 -5.42
C LYS A 52 -9.14 7.19 -6.59
N GLY A 53 -10.45 7.43 -6.58
CA GLY A 53 -11.09 8.35 -7.52
C GLY A 53 -10.67 9.81 -7.34
N ILE A 54 -10.42 10.27 -6.10
CA ILE A 54 -10.02 11.66 -5.81
C ILE A 54 -8.78 11.68 -4.92
N LYS A 55 -7.70 12.29 -5.44
CA LYS A 55 -6.45 12.50 -4.72
C LYS A 55 -6.55 13.77 -3.87
N THR A 56 -6.91 13.63 -2.60
CA THR A 56 -6.91 14.74 -1.62
C THR A 56 -5.49 15.18 -1.28
N ASP A 57 -5.31 16.40 -0.76
CA ASP A 57 -3.97 16.88 -0.40
C ASP A 57 -3.37 16.10 0.78
N VAL A 58 -4.20 15.63 1.71
CA VAL A 58 -3.78 14.69 2.76
C VAL A 58 -3.25 13.40 2.16
N PHE A 59 -3.89 12.87 1.11
CA PHE A 59 -3.40 11.69 0.41
C PHE A 59 -2.05 11.94 -0.26
N LYS A 60 -1.88 13.07 -0.97
CA LYS A 60 -0.60 13.43 -1.60
C LYS A 60 0.51 13.57 -0.56
N LEU A 61 0.23 14.17 0.59
CA LEU A 61 1.18 14.29 1.69
C LEU A 61 1.57 12.91 2.25
N LYS A 62 0.60 12.05 2.55
CA LYS A 62 0.87 10.68 3.03
C LYS A 62 1.66 9.85 2.01
N MET A 63 1.33 9.97 0.73
CA MET A 63 2.06 9.32 -0.37
C MET A 63 3.51 9.83 -0.45
N LYS A 64 3.73 11.12 -0.26
CA LYS A 64 5.09 11.69 -0.21
C LYS A 64 5.90 11.11 0.95
N LEU A 65 5.34 11.13 2.17
CA LEU A 65 5.96 10.56 3.36
C LEU A 65 6.22 9.05 3.21
N PHE A 66 5.29 8.33 2.58
CA PHE A 66 5.46 6.91 2.26
C PHE A 66 6.68 6.68 1.37
N LYS A 67 6.81 7.45 0.27
CA LYS A 67 7.96 7.33 -0.65
C LYS A 67 9.30 7.67 0.02
N GLU A 68 9.30 8.63 0.94
CA GLU A 68 10.49 9.01 1.70
C GLU A 68 10.91 7.91 2.67
N LYS A 69 9.98 7.32 3.43
CA LYS A 69 10.28 6.24 4.38
C LYS A 69 10.54 4.89 3.70
N TYR A 70 9.90 4.66 2.56
CA TYR A 70 9.94 3.40 1.83
C TYR A 70 10.32 3.59 0.35
N PRO A 71 11.56 4.02 0.04
CA PRO A 71 11.96 4.40 -1.32
C PRO A 71 11.95 3.24 -2.33
N ARG A 72 11.96 1.99 -1.84
CA ARG A 72 11.90 0.78 -2.67
C ARG A 72 10.48 0.27 -2.91
N LEU A 73 9.47 0.89 -2.31
CA LEU A 73 8.07 0.51 -2.47
C LEU A 73 7.40 1.40 -3.51
N TYR A 74 6.78 0.79 -4.50
CA TYR A 74 6.02 1.48 -5.54
C TYR A 74 4.53 1.25 -5.33
N VAL A 75 3.79 2.36 -5.22
CA VAL A 75 2.32 2.34 -5.12
C VAL A 75 1.75 2.74 -6.47
N THR A 76 0.97 1.83 -7.05
CA THR A 76 0.17 2.09 -8.23
C THR A 76 -1.17 2.64 -7.79
N VAL A 77 -1.46 3.88 -8.17
CA VAL A 77 -2.76 4.50 -7.90
C VAL A 77 -3.62 4.38 -9.15
N ILE A 78 -4.78 3.72 -9.01
CA ILE A 78 -5.77 3.49 -10.08
C ILE A 78 -7.00 4.35 -9.82
#